data_AF-A0A831SNW4-F1
#
_entry.id   AF-A0A831SNW4-F1
#
_cell.length_a   1.000
_cell.length_b   1.000
_cell.length_c   1.000
_cell.angle_alpha   90.00
_cell.angle_beta   90.00
_cell.angle_gamma   90.00
#
_symmetry.space_group_name_H-M   'P 1'
#
loop_
_entity.id
_entity.type
_entity.pdbx_description
1 polymer ?
#
loop_
_entity_poly.entity_id
_entity_poly.type
_entity_poly.pdbx_seq_one_letter_code
_entity_poly.pdbx_strand_id
1 'polypeptide(L)'
;MDNIPILIDGPNFINRLIELGIKNNFITRQLTLRCLLEFVNQQLKEIDGIKGRCNTVEFVCSTKRFGPTKNKFTEEEQNSLLHRLMRENGVYVDKIDIPGSTEKGVDSTIQSKIEDFVKHYDAIVLVSHDRDYIPVMKKLRHKIKIITVAINDKFPHELANESFAVIELGPHFVWLFNYSYPFYPIETFTVEQCEDLYSNADDRKFNRVVITKNNYVCIANDEDINNFFNFKCYFESLVPYNGYVGPLGASDENYIKTEYQDIMNAYKKGFSGYIDFHP
;
A
#
# COMPACT_ATOMS: atom_id res chain seq x y z
N MET A 1 -23.81 -15.58 -1.56
CA MET A 1 -22.34 -15.66 -1.65
C MET A 1 -21.83 -15.48 -0.24
N ASP A 2 -21.02 -16.42 0.24
CA ASP A 2 -20.52 -16.40 1.61
C ASP A 2 -19.48 -15.27 1.74
N ASN A 3 -19.64 -14.44 2.78
CA ASN A 3 -18.71 -13.36 3.07
C ASN A 3 -17.49 -13.91 3.82
N ILE A 4 -16.29 -13.50 3.42
CA ILE A 4 -15.04 -13.83 4.12
C ILE A 4 -14.49 -12.53 4.70
N PRO A 5 -14.63 -12.23 5.99
CA PRO A 5 -14.16 -10.97 6.54
C PRO A 5 -12.63 -10.90 6.53
N ILE A 6 -12.09 -9.71 6.23
CA ILE A 6 -10.67 -9.39 6.40
C ILE A 6 -10.51 -8.70 7.75
N LEU A 7 -9.66 -9.23 8.61
CA LEU A 7 -9.30 -8.64 9.89
C LEU A 7 -7.85 -8.18 9.82
N ILE A 8 -7.60 -6.90 10.08
CA ILE A 8 -6.30 -6.27 9.98
C ILE A 8 -5.86 -5.82 11.37
N ASP A 9 -4.67 -6.27 11.75
CA ASP A 9 -3.92 -5.68 12.85
C ASP A 9 -3.29 -4.37 12.37
N GLY A 10 -3.96 -3.26 12.67
CA GLY A 10 -3.63 -1.95 12.12
C GLY A 10 -2.18 -1.52 12.41
N PRO A 11 -1.74 -1.48 13.69
CA PRO A 11 -0.36 -1.16 14.02
C PRO A 11 0.65 -2.08 13.35
N ASN A 12 0.43 -3.40 13.38
CA ASN A 12 1.34 -4.35 12.75
C ASN A 12 1.44 -4.13 11.23
N PHE A 13 0.29 -3.98 10.56
CA PHE A 13 0.18 -3.74 9.12
C PHE A 13 0.90 -2.46 8.70
N ILE A 14 0.62 -1.33 9.35
CA ILE A 14 1.28 -0.05 9.04
C ILE A 14 2.79 -0.13 9.31
N ASN A 15 3.20 -0.78 10.39
CA ASN A 15 4.63 -0.99 10.67
C ASN A 15 5.32 -1.80 9.57
N ARG A 16 4.69 -2.85 9.02
CA ARG A 16 5.27 -3.60 7.90
C ARG A 16 5.41 -2.75 6.63
N LEU A 17 4.49 -1.82 6.36
CA LEU A 17 4.60 -0.89 5.23
C LEU A 17 5.75 0.13 5.41
N ILE A 18 5.94 0.64 6.64
CA ILE A 18 7.07 1.51 6.95
C ILE A 18 8.41 0.76 6.80
N GLU A 19 8.44 -0.52 7.16
CA GLU A 19 9.64 -1.36 7.00
C GLU A 19 10.03 -1.62 5.54
N LEU A 20 9.09 -1.49 4.59
CA LEU A 20 9.41 -1.49 3.16
C LEU A 20 10.17 -0.22 2.75
N GLY A 21 10.23 0.81 3.60
CA GLY A 21 10.86 2.09 3.32
C GLY A 21 9.90 3.17 2.85
N ILE A 22 8.59 2.90 2.84
CA ILE A 22 7.57 3.85 2.40
C ILE A 22 7.37 4.94 3.46
N LYS A 23 7.48 6.22 3.07
CA LYS A 23 7.26 7.36 3.97
C LYS A 23 5.79 7.47 4.43
N ASN A 24 5.61 7.96 5.65
CA ASN A 24 4.31 8.10 6.32
C ASN A 24 3.32 8.96 5.53
N ASN A 25 3.78 10.02 4.87
CA ASN A 25 2.95 10.92 4.08
C ASN A 25 2.32 10.21 2.87
N PHE A 26 3.01 9.27 2.22
CA PHE A 26 2.42 8.48 1.13
C PHE A 26 1.43 7.45 1.63
N ILE A 27 1.76 6.73 2.71
CA ILE A 27 0.81 5.81 3.37
C ILE A 27 -0.46 6.58 3.74
N THR A 28 -0.31 7.75 4.36
CA THR A 28 -1.43 8.60 4.79
C THR A 28 -2.30 9.07 3.64
N ARG A 29 -1.71 9.37 2.46
CA ARG A 29 -2.43 9.97 1.32
C ARG A 29 -2.97 8.95 0.32
N GLN A 30 -2.31 7.81 0.16
CA GLN A 30 -2.55 6.88 -0.94
C GLN A 30 -3.01 5.50 -0.50
N LEU A 31 -2.70 5.04 0.72
CA LEU A 31 -3.14 3.73 1.20
C LEU A 31 -4.67 3.62 1.13
N THR A 32 -5.15 2.46 0.69
CA THR A 32 -6.57 2.12 0.63
C THR A 32 -6.79 0.63 0.94
N LEU A 33 -7.83 0.32 1.71
CA LEU A 33 -8.18 -1.05 2.06
C LEU A 33 -9.11 -1.68 1.03
N ARG A 34 -9.75 -0.85 0.18
CA ARG A 34 -10.47 -1.33 -0.99
C ARG A 34 -9.58 -2.11 -1.95
N CYS A 35 -8.40 -1.59 -2.28
CA CYS A 35 -7.51 -2.29 -3.22
C CYS A 35 -6.86 -3.54 -2.59
N LEU A 36 -6.61 -3.54 -1.27
CA LEU A 36 -6.28 -4.77 -0.54
C LEU A 36 -7.41 -5.82 -0.69
N LEU A 37 -8.66 -5.42 -0.50
CA LEU A 37 -9.81 -6.31 -0.65
C LEU A 37 -9.94 -6.85 -2.08
N GLU A 38 -9.71 -6.01 -3.10
CA GLU A 38 -9.71 -6.43 -4.51
C GLU A 38 -8.59 -7.46 -4.79
N PHE A 39 -7.37 -7.18 -4.32
CA PHE A 39 -6.23 -8.08 -4.46
C PHE A 39 -6.47 -9.43 -3.75
N VAL A 40 -6.89 -9.41 -2.48
CA VAL A 40 -7.20 -10.62 -1.72
C VAL A 40 -8.29 -11.43 -2.42
N ASN A 41 -9.36 -10.80 -2.90
CA ASN A 41 -10.42 -11.49 -3.64
C ASN A 41 -9.93 -12.15 -4.93
N GLN A 42 -8.93 -11.57 -5.61
CA GLN A 42 -8.32 -12.21 -6.78
C GLN A 42 -7.56 -13.47 -6.35
N GLN A 43 -6.75 -13.37 -5.30
CA GLN A 43 -5.94 -14.48 -4.78
C GLN A 43 -6.79 -15.61 -4.21
N LEU A 44 -7.89 -15.31 -3.51
CA LEU A 44 -8.79 -16.33 -2.94
C LEU A 44 -9.42 -17.25 -4.00
N LYS A 45 -9.54 -16.80 -5.27
CA LYS A 45 -10.07 -17.64 -6.36
C LYS A 45 -9.13 -18.79 -6.74
N GLU A 46 -7.85 -18.67 -6.40
CA GLU A 46 -6.81 -19.64 -6.72
C GLU A 46 -6.60 -20.65 -5.57
N ILE A 47 -7.24 -20.43 -4.42
CA ILE A 47 -7.08 -21.28 -3.23
C ILE A 47 -8.18 -22.35 -3.21
N ASP A 48 -7.77 -23.60 -3.43
CA ASP A 48 -8.67 -24.74 -3.37
C ASP A 48 -9.39 -24.85 -2.02
N GLY A 49 -10.69 -25.13 -2.09
CA GLY A 49 -11.52 -25.29 -0.90
C GLY A 49 -12.00 -23.98 -0.28
N ILE A 50 -11.67 -22.81 -0.83
CA ILE A 50 -12.29 -21.54 -0.45
C ILE A 50 -13.47 -21.24 -1.38
N LYS A 51 -14.62 -20.90 -0.76
CA LYS A 51 -15.81 -20.41 -1.46
C LYS A 51 -16.24 -19.12 -0.79
N GLY A 52 -16.54 -18.11 -1.59
CA GLY A 52 -16.95 -16.80 -1.07
C GLY A 52 -16.08 -15.67 -1.59
N ARG A 53 -16.29 -14.49 -1.03
CA ARG A 53 -15.53 -13.28 -1.33
C ARG A 53 -15.48 -12.38 -0.11
N CYS A 54 -14.41 -11.62 0.01
CA CYS A 54 -14.29 -10.54 0.97
C CYS A 54 -15.15 -9.36 0.55
N ASN A 55 -16.09 -8.95 1.39
CA ASN A 55 -16.86 -7.71 1.22
C ASN A 55 -16.59 -6.68 2.30
N THR A 56 -15.95 -7.10 3.40
CA THR A 56 -15.73 -6.27 4.58
C THR A 56 -14.30 -6.38 5.06
N VAL A 57 -13.76 -5.25 5.51
CA VAL A 57 -12.45 -5.13 6.15
C VAL A 57 -12.63 -4.50 7.51
N GLU A 58 -12.13 -5.15 8.55
CA GLU A 58 -12.05 -4.60 9.90
C GLU A 58 -10.60 -4.25 10.21
N PHE A 59 -10.32 -2.95 10.28
CA PHE A 59 -9.03 -2.40 10.67
C PHE A 59 -9.03 -2.08 12.15
N VAL A 60 -8.34 -2.89 12.95
CA VAL A 60 -8.33 -2.76 14.41
C VAL A 60 -7.08 -2.02 14.85
N CYS A 61 -7.23 -0.97 15.65
CA CYS A 61 -6.11 -0.16 16.12
C CYS A 61 -6.38 0.45 17.49
N SER A 62 -5.33 0.98 18.12
CA SER A 62 -5.47 1.79 19.34
C SER A 62 -5.37 3.29 19.04
N THR A 63 -5.56 4.11 20.05
CA THR A 63 -5.29 5.56 19.99
C THR A 63 -3.81 5.91 19.84
N LYS A 64 -2.89 4.95 20.01
CA LYS A 64 -1.45 5.20 19.90
C LYS A 64 -1.03 5.44 18.46
N ARG A 65 0.02 6.25 18.32
CA ARG A 65 0.61 6.60 17.03
C ARG A 65 1.35 5.42 16.41
N PHE A 66 1.06 5.11 15.15
CA PHE A 66 1.72 4.06 14.37
C PHE A 66 3.20 4.36 14.12
N GLY A 67 3.97 3.33 13.82
CA GLY A 67 5.37 3.44 13.42
C GLY A 67 6.38 3.37 14.56
N PRO A 68 7.62 2.95 14.25
CA PRO A 68 8.74 2.99 15.19
C PRO A 68 9.14 4.43 15.49
N THR A 69 9.85 4.68 16.59
CA THR A 69 10.23 6.02 17.05
C THR A 69 10.83 6.93 15.97
N LYS A 70 11.65 6.38 15.07
CA LYS A 70 12.31 7.14 13.99
C LYS A 70 11.34 7.63 12.90
N ASN A 71 10.34 6.82 12.56
CA ASN A 71 9.37 7.06 11.49
C ASN A 71 7.94 7.05 12.06
N LYS A 72 7.77 7.61 13.26
CA LYS A 72 6.50 7.58 13.98
C LYS A 72 5.53 8.53 13.31
N PHE A 73 4.30 8.08 13.07
CA PHE A 73 3.24 8.94 12.56
C PHE A 73 3.05 10.14 13.50
N THR A 74 2.79 11.30 12.91
CA THR A 74 2.18 12.42 13.64
C THR A 74 0.72 12.10 13.93
N GLU A 75 0.13 12.85 14.86
CA GLU A 75 -1.30 12.71 15.16
C GLU A 75 -2.17 13.11 13.96
N GLU A 76 -1.77 14.15 13.22
CA GLU A 76 -2.46 14.60 12.02
C GLU A 76 -2.42 13.54 10.91
N GLU A 77 -1.24 12.97 10.63
CA GLU A 77 -1.09 11.89 9.65
C GLU A 77 -2.00 10.70 9.97
N GLN A 78 -1.97 10.23 11.22
CA GLN A 78 -2.78 9.09 11.63
C GLN A 78 -4.28 9.39 11.56
N ASN A 79 -4.72 10.54 12.07
CA ASN A 79 -6.13 10.90 12.04
C ASN A 79 -6.62 11.09 10.59
N SER A 80 -5.80 11.69 9.73
CA SER A 80 -6.08 11.83 8.29
C SER A 80 -6.24 10.46 7.61
N LEU A 81 -5.30 9.54 7.85
CA LEU A 81 -5.37 8.17 7.35
C LEU A 81 -6.64 7.47 7.83
N LEU A 82 -6.89 7.43 9.14
CA LEU A 82 -8.03 6.71 9.71
C LEU A 82 -9.36 7.29 9.22
N HIS A 83 -9.50 8.61 9.14
CA HIS A 83 -10.69 9.25 8.58
C HIS A 83 -10.93 8.90 7.11
N ARG A 84 -9.86 8.78 6.30
CA ARG A 84 -9.98 8.31 4.91
C ARG A 84 -10.47 6.86 4.87
N LEU A 85 -9.84 5.97 5.64
CA LEU A 85 -10.20 4.55 5.68
C LEU A 85 -11.65 4.34 6.14
N MET A 86 -12.13 5.09 7.14
CA MET A 86 -13.52 5.04 7.63
C MET A 86 -14.56 5.44 6.56
N ARG A 87 -14.16 6.15 5.51
CA ARG A 87 -15.06 6.57 4.41
C ARG A 87 -15.10 5.56 3.26
N GLU A 88 -14.25 4.52 3.30
CA GLU A 88 -14.25 3.48 2.28
C GLU A 88 -15.41 2.51 2.49
N ASN A 89 -16.10 2.16 1.40
CA ASN A 89 -17.23 1.23 1.46
C ASN A 89 -16.77 -0.16 1.95
N GLY A 90 -17.45 -0.68 2.97
CA GLY A 90 -17.15 -1.99 3.55
C GLY A 90 -15.93 -1.99 4.49
N VAL A 91 -15.36 -0.83 4.80
CA VAL A 91 -14.26 -0.70 5.76
C VAL A 91 -14.78 -0.22 7.11
N TYR A 92 -14.45 -0.95 8.15
CA TYR A 92 -14.75 -0.63 9.54
C TYR A 92 -13.44 -0.40 10.29
N VAL A 93 -13.26 0.78 10.86
CA VAL A 93 -12.09 1.08 11.70
C VAL A 93 -12.52 0.97 13.16
N ASP A 94 -12.00 -0.05 13.85
CA ASP A 94 -12.25 -0.30 15.26
C ASP A 94 -11.13 0.32 16.09
N LYS A 95 -11.40 1.48 16.68
CA LYS A 95 -10.43 2.24 17.49
C LYS A 95 -10.65 1.93 18.97
N ILE A 96 -9.74 1.14 19.53
CA ILE A 96 -9.80 0.71 20.92
C ILE A 96 -9.12 1.76 21.81
N ASP A 97 -9.84 2.22 22.83
CA ASP A 97 -9.25 3.01 23.89
C ASP A 97 -8.60 2.08 24.91
N ILE A 98 -7.27 2.03 24.91
CA ILE A 98 -6.51 1.18 25.83
C ILE A 98 -5.92 2.07 26.92
N PRO A 99 -6.40 1.98 28.17
CA PRO A 99 -5.76 2.70 29.27
C PRO A 99 -4.34 2.16 29.50
N GLY A 100 -3.34 3.05 29.42
CA GLY A 100 -1.93 2.76 29.73
C GLY A 100 -1.00 2.57 28.52
N SER A 101 0.24 2.17 28.80
CA SER A 101 1.34 2.16 27.81
C SER A 101 1.44 0.89 26.95
N THR A 102 0.60 -0.13 27.15
CA THR A 102 0.71 -1.43 26.43
C THR A 102 -0.25 -1.55 25.24
N GLU A 103 0.18 -2.17 24.13
CA GLU A 103 -0.66 -2.39 22.92
C GLU A 103 -1.55 -3.64 23.00
N LYS A 104 -1.43 -4.40 24.10
CA LYS A 104 -2.11 -5.69 24.35
C LYS A 104 -3.63 -5.70 24.12
N GLY A 105 -4.29 -4.55 24.12
CA GLY A 105 -5.72 -4.44 23.84
C GLY A 105 -6.10 -4.67 22.37
N VAL A 106 -5.21 -4.34 21.42
CA VAL A 106 -5.44 -4.60 19.98
C VAL A 106 -5.46 -6.10 19.73
N ASP A 107 -4.40 -6.80 20.15
CA ASP A 107 -4.26 -8.25 19.95
C ASP A 107 -5.40 -9.03 20.61
N SER A 108 -5.76 -8.66 21.84
CA SER A 108 -6.88 -9.27 22.57
C SER A 108 -8.22 -9.09 21.83
N THR A 109 -8.44 -7.92 21.22
CA THR A 109 -9.66 -7.64 20.46
C THR A 109 -9.69 -8.44 19.16
N ILE A 110 -8.56 -8.53 18.45
CA ILE A 110 -8.43 -9.35 17.25
C ILE A 110 -8.66 -10.83 17.58
N GLN A 111 -8.05 -11.34 18.64
CA GLN A 111 -8.28 -12.72 19.10
C GLN A 111 -9.76 -12.98 19.40
N SER A 112 -10.42 -12.06 20.12
CA SER A 112 -11.85 -12.15 20.42
C SER A 112 -12.71 -12.17 19.15
N LYS A 113 -12.43 -11.30 18.18
CA LYS A 113 -13.13 -11.27 16.88
C LYS A 113 -12.93 -12.55 16.09
N ILE A 114 -11.71 -13.10 16.05
CA ILE A 114 -11.42 -14.39 15.41
C ILE A 114 -12.28 -15.50 16.04
N GLU A 115 -12.34 -15.56 17.37
CA GLU A 115 -13.13 -16.55 18.08
C GLU A 115 -14.64 -16.41 17.84
N ASP A 116 -15.14 -15.19 17.67
CA ASP A 116 -16.54 -14.95 17.33
C ASP A 116 -16.86 -15.32 15.87
N PHE A 117 -15.96 -14.98 14.94
CA PHE A 117 -16.11 -15.30 13.52
C PHE A 117 -16.20 -16.80 13.24
N VAL A 118 -15.55 -17.64 14.05
CA VAL A 118 -15.67 -19.11 13.96
C VAL A 118 -17.11 -19.60 14.03
N LYS A 119 -18.03 -18.85 14.64
CA LYS A 119 -19.45 -19.23 14.76
C LYS A 119 -20.27 -18.88 13.53
N HIS A 120 -19.75 -18.02 12.66
CA HIS A 120 -20.52 -17.35 11.61
C HIS A 120 -19.94 -17.51 10.20
N TYR A 121 -18.65 -17.87 10.10
CA TYR A 121 -17.92 -17.91 8.85
C TYR A 121 -17.12 -19.21 8.71
N ASP A 122 -17.02 -19.70 7.47
CA ASP A 122 -16.20 -20.87 7.13
C ASP A 122 -14.72 -20.52 6.93
N ALA A 123 -14.43 -19.25 6.63
CA ALA A 123 -13.10 -18.73 6.42
C ALA A 123 -12.98 -17.27 6.87
N ILE A 124 -11.77 -16.89 7.30
CA ILE A 124 -11.38 -15.51 7.62
C ILE A 124 -10.04 -15.20 6.97
N VAL A 125 -9.79 -13.93 6.65
CA VAL A 125 -8.47 -13.44 6.25
C VAL A 125 -7.88 -12.62 7.39
N LEU A 126 -6.68 -12.96 7.84
CA LEU A 126 -5.94 -12.24 8.88
C LEU A 126 -4.72 -11.55 8.27
N VAL A 127 -4.65 -10.23 8.42
CA VAL A 127 -3.51 -9.42 7.98
C VAL A 127 -2.71 -9.00 9.22
N SER A 128 -1.73 -9.83 9.58
CA SER A 128 -0.75 -9.53 10.62
C SER A 128 0.48 -10.43 10.49
N HIS A 129 1.63 -9.92 10.91
CA HIS A 129 2.88 -10.66 11.13
C HIS A 129 3.09 -11.01 12.60
N ASP A 130 2.12 -10.75 13.48
CA ASP A 130 2.30 -10.98 14.92
C ASP A 130 2.19 -12.47 15.30
N ARG A 131 3.25 -12.98 15.92
CA ARG A 131 3.34 -14.37 16.38
C ARG A 131 2.40 -14.66 17.54
N ASP A 132 1.89 -13.64 18.23
CA ASP A 132 0.95 -13.79 19.34
C ASP A 132 -0.41 -14.38 18.90
N TYR A 133 -0.70 -14.42 17.59
CA TYR A 133 -1.89 -15.08 17.04
C TYR A 133 -1.72 -16.60 16.82
N ILE A 134 -0.49 -17.14 16.87
CA ILE A 134 -0.22 -18.58 16.66
C ILE A 134 -1.06 -19.47 17.59
N PRO A 135 -1.16 -19.21 18.92
CA PRO A 135 -1.94 -20.06 19.82
C PRO A 135 -3.43 -20.12 19.45
N VAL A 136 -4.04 -18.99 19.07
CA VAL A 136 -5.46 -18.96 18.68
C VAL A 136 -5.67 -19.64 17.33
N MET A 137 -4.77 -19.45 16.37
CA MET A 137 -4.84 -20.12 15.06
C MET A 137 -4.76 -21.65 15.24
N LYS A 138 -3.81 -22.13 16.05
CA LYS A 138 -3.65 -23.55 16.35
C LYS A 138 -4.90 -24.16 17.01
N LYS A 139 -5.54 -23.42 17.93
CA LYS A 139 -6.81 -23.82 18.58
C LYS A 139 -7.97 -23.95 17.58
N LEU A 140 -7.93 -23.19 16.48
CA LEU A 140 -9.04 -23.03 15.53
C LEU A 140 -8.81 -23.71 14.17
N ARG A 141 -7.63 -24.26 13.90
CA ARG A 141 -7.21 -24.87 12.62
C ARG A 141 -8.23 -25.85 12.00
N HIS A 142 -8.99 -26.58 12.81
CA HIS A 142 -9.99 -27.55 12.35
C HIS A 142 -11.44 -27.04 12.42
N LYS A 143 -11.65 -25.79 12.84
CA LYS A 143 -12.96 -25.17 13.02
C LYS A 143 -13.26 -24.11 11.97
N ILE A 144 -12.23 -23.40 11.52
CA ILE A 144 -12.34 -22.35 10.49
C ILE A 144 -11.06 -22.33 9.65
N LYS A 145 -11.17 -21.92 8.39
CA LYS A 145 -10.00 -21.69 7.53
C LYS A 145 -9.46 -20.27 7.78
N ILE A 146 -8.26 -20.19 8.32
CA ILE A 146 -7.59 -18.89 8.53
C ILE A 146 -6.58 -18.69 7.41
N ILE A 147 -6.85 -17.76 6.51
CA ILE A 147 -5.92 -17.34 5.46
C ILE A 147 -5.12 -16.15 6.00
N THR A 148 -3.80 -16.18 5.90
CA THR A 148 -2.96 -15.04 6.32
C THR A 148 -2.42 -14.28 5.13
N VAL A 149 -2.07 -13.01 5.33
CA VAL A 149 -1.49 -12.14 4.30
C VAL A 149 -0.06 -11.76 4.66
N ALA A 150 0.90 -12.19 3.85
CA ALA A 150 2.32 -11.90 4.01
C ALA A 150 2.69 -10.57 3.31
N ILE A 151 2.74 -9.48 4.08
CA ILE A 151 3.07 -8.11 3.62
C ILE A 151 4.53 -7.93 3.15
N ASN A 152 5.47 -8.74 3.64
CA ASN A 152 6.87 -8.71 3.21
C ASN A 152 7.54 -10.08 3.43
N ASP A 153 8.79 -10.20 3.01
CA ASP A 153 9.63 -11.40 3.06
C ASP A 153 9.97 -11.88 4.49
N LYS A 154 9.70 -11.07 5.51
CA LYS A 154 9.93 -11.40 6.93
C LYS A 154 8.74 -12.06 7.60
N PHE A 155 7.75 -12.53 6.82
CA PHE A 155 6.56 -13.18 7.36
C PHE A 155 6.94 -14.43 8.18
N PRO A 156 6.49 -14.55 9.45
CA PRO A 156 6.88 -15.68 10.30
C PRO A 156 6.43 -17.03 9.74
N HIS A 157 7.39 -17.96 9.56
CA HIS A 157 7.10 -19.33 9.12
C HIS A 157 6.15 -20.06 10.07
N GLU A 158 6.18 -19.74 11.37
CA GLU A 158 5.29 -20.33 12.36
C GLU A 158 3.83 -19.91 12.15
N LEU A 159 3.58 -18.66 11.71
CA LEU A 159 2.24 -18.22 11.30
C LEU A 159 1.82 -18.90 10.01
N ALA A 160 2.73 -18.99 9.03
CA ALA A 160 2.47 -19.70 7.77
C ALA A 160 2.05 -21.16 8.03
N ASN A 161 2.73 -21.86 8.93
CA ASN A 161 2.43 -23.24 9.31
C ASN A 161 1.04 -23.42 9.95
N GLU A 162 0.56 -22.44 10.71
CA GLU A 162 -0.78 -22.50 11.31
C GLU A 162 -1.89 -22.02 10.38
N SER A 163 -1.53 -21.37 9.27
CA SER A 163 -2.49 -20.87 8.28
C SER A 163 -3.05 -21.99 7.41
N PHE A 164 -4.29 -21.85 6.98
CA PHE A 164 -4.87 -22.69 5.93
C PHE A 164 -4.19 -22.42 4.58
N ALA A 165 -3.94 -21.14 4.28
CA ALA A 165 -3.20 -20.68 3.11
C ALA A 165 -2.56 -19.32 3.43
N VAL A 166 -1.52 -18.97 2.67
CA VAL A 166 -0.84 -17.68 2.77
C VAL A 166 -0.98 -16.96 1.44
N ILE A 167 -1.43 -15.70 1.48
CA ILE A 167 -1.44 -14.80 0.33
C ILE A 167 -0.19 -13.93 0.40
N GLU A 168 0.66 -14.00 -0.62
CA GLU A 168 1.86 -13.18 -0.71
C GLU A 168 1.52 -11.79 -1.27
N LEU A 169 1.50 -10.79 -0.38
CA LEU A 169 1.29 -9.40 -0.75
C LEU A 169 2.60 -8.65 -0.99
N GLY A 170 3.72 -9.08 -0.38
CA GLY A 170 5.01 -8.39 -0.46
C GLY A 170 5.44 -8.00 -1.88
N PRO A 171 5.54 -8.94 -2.83
CA PRO A 171 5.86 -8.62 -4.24
C PRO A 171 4.80 -7.74 -4.94
N HIS A 172 3.63 -7.58 -4.34
CA HIS A 172 2.46 -6.93 -4.89
C HIS A 172 1.99 -5.75 -4.02
N PHE A 173 2.83 -5.20 -3.14
CA PHE A 173 2.44 -4.15 -2.19
C PHE A 173 1.89 -2.90 -2.89
N VAL A 174 2.30 -2.66 -4.14
CA VAL A 174 1.81 -1.58 -5.02
C VAL A 174 0.28 -1.62 -5.20
N TRP A 175 -0.36 -2.78 -5.03
CA TRP A 175 -1.82 -2.90 -5.05
C TRP A 175 -2.50 -2.22 -3.86
N LEU A 176 -1.79 -1.80 -2.82
CA LEU A 176 -2.37 -1.16 -1.65
C LEU A 176 -2.68 0.33 -1.83
N PHE A 177 -2.28 0.93 -2.94
CA PHE A 177 -2.25 2.38 -3.10
C PHE A 177 -3.15 2.85 -4.25
N ASN A 178 -3.75 4.02 -4.07
CA ASN A 178 -4.40 4.76 -5.15
C ASN A 178 -3.39 5.65 -5.86
N TYR A 179 -3.54 5.72 -7.19
CA TYR A 179 -2.69 6.48 -8.10
C TYR A 179 -3.53 7.51 -8.85
N SER A 180 -2.95 8.66 -9.18
CA SER A 180 -3.69 9.80 -9.73
C SER A 180 -3.05 10.51 -10.93
N TYR A 181 -1.77 10.25 -11.21
CA TYR A 181 -1.05 10.83 -12.35
C TYR A 181 -1.18 12.37 -12.49
N PRO A 182 -0.70 13.17 -11.51
CA PRO A 182 -0.79 14.62 -11.56
C PRO A 182 0.14 15.24 -12.63
N PHE A 183 -0.04 16.53 -12.88
CA PHE A 183 0.81 17.33 -13.78
C PHE A 183 1.07 18.71 -13.18
N TYR A 184 2.28 19.23 -13.39
CA TYR A 184 2.71 20.51 -12.82
C TYR A 184 3.33 21.43 -13.89
N PRO A 185 3.15 22.76 -13.79
CA PRO A 185 3.89 23.70 -14.63
C PRO A 185 5.39 23.56 -14.38
N ILE A 186 6.18 23.32 -15.44
CA ILE A 186 7.62 23.08 -15.33
C ILE A 186 8.39 24.33 -14.83
N GLU A 187 7.86 25.51 -15.08
CA GLU A 187 8.47 26.80 -14.68
C GLU A 187 8.52 26.98 -13.16
N THR A 188 7.54 26.43 -12.45
CA THR A 188 7.43 26.48 -10.98
C THR A 188 7.64 25.11 -10.33
N PHE A 189 8.19 24.15 -11.09
CA PHE A 189 8.32 22.77 -10.63
C PHE A 189 9.31 22.66 -9.47
N THR A 190 8.91 21.95 -8.41
CA THR A 190 9.72 21.77 -7.21
C THR A 190 10.09 20.30 -6.98
N VAL A 191 11.05 20.05 -6.10
CA VAL A 191 11.42 18.69 -5.68
C VAL A 191 10.23 17.99 -5.02
N GLU A 192 9.42 18.70 -4.24
CA GLU A 192 8.21 18.17 -3.59
C GLU A 192 7.15 17.75 -4.62
N GLN A 193 6.99 18.53 -5.70
CA GLN A 193 6.10 18.17 -6.80
C GLN A 193 6.65 16.99 -7.62
N CYS A 194 7.98 16.87 -7.73
CA CYS A 194 8.61 15.68 -8.31
C CYS A 194 8.32 14.44 -7.45
N GLU A 195 8.53 14.53 -6.14
CA GLU A 195 8.16 13.48 -5.20
C GLU A 195 6.69 13.08 -5.33
N ASP A 196 5.78 14.06 -5.47
CA ASP A 196 4.35 13.81 -5.65
C ASP A 196 4.04 13.11 -6.98
N LEU A 197 4.66 13.53 -8.11
CA LEU A 197 4.52 12.88 -9.41
C LEU A 197 4.87 11.39 -9.33
N TYR A 198 6.04 11.07 -8.80
CA TYR A 198 6.52 9.69 -8.72
C TYR A 198 5.65 8.85 -7.80
N SER A 199 5.23 9.41 -6.65
CA SER A 199 4.38 8.65 -5.71
C SER A 199 3.01 8.28 -6.30
N ASN A 200 2.49 9.10 -7.23
CA ASN A 200 1.17 8.95 -7.82
C ASN A 200 1.16 8.17 -9.14
N ALA A 201 2.31 7.68 -9.61
CA ALA A 201 2.40 6.80 -10.76
C ALA A 201 2.30 5.33 -10.34
N ASP A 202 1.51 4.57 -11.08
CA ASP A 202 1.24 3.15 -10.80
C ASP A 202 2.39 2.27 -11.31
N ASP A 203 3.20 1.74 -10.40
CA ASP A 203 4.34 0.87 -10.71
C ASP A 203 3.93 -0.48 -11.32
N ARG A 204 2.63 -0.78 -11.45
CA ARG A 204 2.16 -1.95 -12.21
C ARG A 204 2.15 -1.71 -13.72
N LYS A 205 2.38 -0.47 -14.16
CA LYS A 205 2.33 -0.04 -15.57
C LYS A 205 3.70 0.43 -16.05
N PHE A 206 3.87 0.46 -17.37
CA PHE A 206 4.97 1.20 -17.98
C PHE A 206 4.69 2.68 -17.82
N ASN A 207 5.64 3.40 -17.25
CA ASN A 207 5.54 4.83 -16.98
C ASN A 207 6.68 5.58 -17.68
N ARG A 208 6.44 6.83 -18.07
CA ARG A 208 7.48 7.74 -18.57
C ARG A 208 7.30 9.11 -17.97
N VAL A 209 8.41 9.75 -17.64
CA VAL A 209 8.42 11.18 -17.35
C VAL A 209 8.36 11.94 -18.66
N VAL A 210 7.49 12.94 -18.70
CA VAL A 210 7.21 13.69 -19.92
C VAL A 210 7.14 15.17 -19.64
N ILE A 211 7.80 15.95 -20.50
CA ILE A 211 7.63 17.40 -20.57
C ILE A 211 6.79 17.70 -21.81
N THR A 212 5.64 18.31 -21.62
CA THR A 212 4.72 18.68 -22.71
C THR A 212 5.18 19.95 -23.41
N LYS A 213 4.71 20.19 -24.64
CA LYS A 213 4.98 21.44 -25.37
C LYS A 213 4.36 22.68 -24.70
N ASN A 214 3.38 22.47 -23.82
CA ASN A 214 2.70 23.52 -23.07
C ASN A 214 3.38 23.82 -21.72
N ASN A 215 4.64 23.42 -21.53
CA ASN A 215 5.41 23.67 -20.30
C ASN A 215 4.82 23.02 -19.05
N TYR A 216 4.30 21.79 -19.18
CA TYR A 216 3.95 20.93 -18.02
C TYR A 216 4.84 19.71 -17.96
N VAL A 217 5.12 19.24 -16.74
CA VAL A 217 5.74 17.94 -16.47
C VAL A 217 4.72 16.99 -15.82
N CYS A 218 4.72 15.75 -16.25
CA CYS A 218 3.93 14.66 -15.67
C CYS A 218 4.63 13.32 -15.83
N ILE A 219 4.12 12.31 -15.15
CA ILE A 219 4.36 10.92 -15.51
C ILE A 219 3.14 10.45 -16.29
N ALA A 220 3.37 9.79 -17.42
CA ALA A 220 2.32 9.21 -18.24
C ALA A 220 2.54 7.71 -18.36
N ASN A 221 1.47 6.92 -18.30
CA ASN A 221 1.53 5.51 -18.66
C ASN A 221 1.33 5.32 -20.17
N ASP A 222 1.68 4.15 -20.71
CA ASP A 222 1.59 3.87 -22.16
C ASP A 222 0.17 4.03 -22.74
N GLU A 223 -0.89 3.82 -21.94
CA GLU A 223 -2.27 4.02 -22.37
C GLU A 223 -2.57 5.52 -22.57
N ASP A 224 -2.03 6.37 -21.69
CA ASP A 224 -2.19 7.83 -21.75
C ASP A 224 -1.28 8.47 -22.80
N ILE A 225 -0.07 7.95 -23.01
CA ILE A 225 0.90 8.46 -24.00
C ILE A 225 0.31 8.49 -25.41
N ASN A 226 -0.50 7.51 -25.77
CA ASN A 226 -1.15 7.44 -27.08
C ASN A 226 -2.24 8.51 -27.28
N ASN A 227 -2.76 9.10 -26.20
CA ASN A 227 -3.75 10.16 -26.24
C ASN A 227 -3.14 11.57 -26.20
N PHE A 228 -1.90 11.72 -25.70
CA PHE A 228 -1.22 13.01 -25.52
C PHE A 228 -0.06 13.20 -26.50
N PHE A 229 -0.33 13.28 -27.81
CA PHE A 229 0.68 13.50 -28.87
C PHE A 229 1.44 14.85 -28.83
N ASN A 230 1.43 15.59 -27.71
CA ASN A 230 2.02 16.93 -27.63
C ASN A 230 3.17 17.03 -26.61
N PHE A 231 4.07 16.08 -26.67
CA PHE A 231 5.29 16.07 -25.86
C PHE A 231 6.41 16.87 -26.52
N LYS A 232 7.15 17.61 -25.69
CA LYS A 232 8.40 18.29 -26.06
C LYS A 232 9.55 17.29 -25.96
N CYS A 233 9.68 16.63 -24.81
CA CYS A 233 10.63 15.55 -24.59
C CYS A 233 10.07 14.51 -23.60
N TYR A 234 10.60 13.31 -23.63
CA TYR A 234 10.26 12.21 -22.74
C TYR A 234 11.50 11.42 -22.36
N PHE A 235 11.50 10.89 -21.15
CA PHE A 235 12.60 10.11 -20.58
C PHE A 235 12.42 8.62 -20.86
N GLU A 236 13.42 7.83 -20.51
CA GLU A 236 13.35 6.36 -20.53
C GLU A 236 12.11 5.83 -19.81
N SER A 237 11.64 4.66 -20.27
CA SER A 237 10.50 3.99 -19.65
C SER A 237 10.89 3.38 -18.31
N LEU A 238 10.13 3.73 -17.29
CA LEU A 238 10.14 3.09 -16.00
C LEU A 238 9.27 1.83 -16.13
N VAL A 239 9.95 0.68 -16.21
CA VAL A 239 9.35 -0.66 -16.37
C VAL A 239 8.49 -1.04 -15.16
N PRO A 240 7.37 -1.77 -15.34
CA PRO A 240 6.58 -2.26 -14.23
C PRO A 240 7.39 -3.03 -13.17
N TYR A 241 7.02 -2.86 -11.90
CA TYR A 241 7.51 -3.60 -10.73
C TYR A 241 9.01 -3.47 -10.48
N ASN A 242 9.65 -2.39 -10.93
CA ASN A 242 11.05 -2.12 -10.63
C ASN A 242 11.23 -1.21 -9.39
N GLY A 243 10.14 -0.67 -8.84
CA GLY A 243 10.16 0.15 -7.63
C GLY A 243 10.68 1.58 -7.82
N TYR A 244 10.90 2.03 -9.07
CA TYR A 244 11.32 3.41 -9.35
C TYR A 244 10.16 4.40 -9.32
N VAL A 245 8.91 3.96 -9.45
CA VAL A 245 7.72 4.81 -9.23
C VAL A 245 6.82 4.26 -8.12
N GLY A 246 5.79 5.02 -7.78
CA GLY A 246 4.89 4.75 -6.67
C GLY A 246 5.47 5.18 -5.32
N PRO A 247 4.75 4.90 -4.22
CA PRO A 247 5.13 5.33 -2.87
C PRO A 247 6.54 4.91 -2.43
N LEU A 248 7.00 3.73 -2.88
CA LEU A 248 8.33 3.23 -2.53
C LEU A 248 9.44 4.03 -3.25
N GLY A 249 9.37 4.14 -4.58
CA GLY A 249 10.36 4.91 -5.35
C GLY A 249 10.41 6.38 -4.93
N ALA A 250 9.25 6.99 -4.68
CA ALA A 250 9.17 8.36 -4.17
C ALA A 250 9.71 8.55 -2.75
N SER A 251 9.91 7.46 -1.99
CA SER A 251 10.50 7.53 -0.66
C SER A 251 12.03 7.64 -0.68
N ASP A 252 12.69 7.36 -1.81
CA ASP A 252 14.13 7.59 -1.97
C ASP A 252 14.41 9.06 -2.32
N GLU A 253 14.85 9.84 -1.33
CA GLU A 253 15.14 11.27 -1.49
C GLU A 253 16.28 11.57 -2.45
N ASN A 254 17.28 10.69 -2.54
CA ASN A 254 18.42 10.92 -3.42
C ASN A 254 18.01 10.65 -4.86
N TYR A 255 17.27 9.56 -5.09
CA TYR A 255 16.66 9.26 -6.37
C TYR A 255 15.79 10.42 -6.85
N ILE A 256 14.84 10.88 -6.05
CA ILE A 256 13.94 11.99 -6.44
C ILE A 256 14.68 13.30 -6.70
N LYS A 257 15.76 13.61 -5.95
CA LYS A 257 16.59 14.79 -6.22
C LYS A 257 17.32 14.68 -7.56
N THR A 258 17.84 13.50 -7.91
CA THR A 258 18.48 13.24 -9.20
C THR A 258 17.47 13.40 -10.34
N GLU A 259 16.33 12.73 -10.25
CA GLU A 259 15.26 12.81 -11.25
C GLU A 259 14.79 14.25 -11.48
N TYR A 260 14.57 15.00 -10.39
CA TYR A 260 14.23 16.43 -10.48
C TYR A 260 15.31 17.24 -11.20
N GLN A 261 16.59 17.01 -10.90
CA GLN A 261 17.69 17.70 -11.57
C GLN A 261 17.73 17.38 -13.06
N ASP A 262 17.52 16.14 -13.45
CA ASP A 262 17.56 15.71 -14.85
C ASP A 262 16.38 16.27 -15.64
N ILE A 263 15.18 16.27 -15.06
CA ILE A 263 13.98 16.94 -15.61
C ILE A 263 14.26 18.44 -15.84
N MET A 264 14.77 19.14 -14.83
CA MET A 264 15.04 20.57 -14.94
C MET A 264 16.19 20.88 -15.88
N ASN A 265 17.19 20.01 -15.97
CA ASN A 265 18.31 20.13 -16.91
C ASN A 265 17.82 19.99 -18.36
N ALA A 266 17.00 18.98 -18.65
CA ALA A 266 16.37 18.81 -19.95
C ALA A 266 15.54 20.03 -20.35
N TYR A 267 14.74 20.56 -19.42
CA TYR A 267 13.94 21.76 -19.65
C TYR A 267 14.80 22.98 -19.97
N LYS A 268 15.79 23.30 -19.11
CA LYS A 268 16.65 24.49 -19.24
C LYS A 268 17.53 24.47 -20.49
N LYS A 269 18.01 23.29 -20.90
CA LYS A 269 18.78 23.11 -22.13
C LYS A 269 17.91 23.07 -23.39
N GLY A 270 16.59 23.07 -23.24
CA GLY A 270 15.66 23.05 -24.35
C GLY A 270 15.67 21.73 -25.13
N PHE A 271 15.94 20.60 -24.45
CA PHE A 271 15.95 19.29 -25.08
C PHE A 271 14.58 18.92 -25.65
N SER A 272 14.60 18.08 -26.68
CA SER A 272 13.42 17.62 -27.40
C SER A 272 13.58 16.18 -27.86
N GLY A 273 12.48 15.43 -27.92
CA GLY A 273 12.49 14.01 -28.27
C GLY A 273 12.81 13.09 -27.09
N TYR A 274 13.37 11.92 -27.38
CA TYR A 274 13.79 10.94 -26.38
C TYR A 274 15.02 11.42 -25.62
N ILE A 275 15.01 11.23 -24.30
CA ILE A 275 16.10 11.56 -23.40
C ILE A 275 16.52 10.29 -22.66
N ASP A 276 17.82 10.02 -22.72
CA ASP A 276 18.48 8.92 -22.03
C ASP A 276 19.69 9.48 -21.28
N PHE A 277 19.63 9.46 -19.95
CA PHE A 277 20.71 9.90 -19.07
C PHE A 277 21.40 8.73 -18.36
N HIS A 278 20.98 7.49 -18.62
CA HIS A 278 21.49 6.28 -17.98
C HIS A 278 21.97 5.28 -19.06
N PRO A 279 23.20 5.44 -19.57
CA PRO A 279 23.78 4.50 -20.53
C PRO A 279 24.05 3.10 -19.94
#